data_AF-A0A7G9VWN7-F1
#
_entry.id   AF-A0A7G9VWN7-F1
#
_cell.length_a   1.000
_cell.length_b   1.000
_cell.length_c   1.000
_cell.angle_alpha   90.00
_cell.angle_beta   90.00
_cell.angle_gamma   90.00
#
_symmetry.space_group_name_H-M   'P 1'
#
loop_
_entity.id
_entity.type
_entity.pdbx_description
1 polymer ?
#
loop_
_entity_poly.entity_id
_entity_poly.type
_entity_poly.pdbx_seq_one_letter_code
_entity_poly.pdbx_strand_id
1 'polypeptide(L)'
;ASGNKYVPRAVLVDLEPGTMDAVRAGPFGQLFRPDNFVFGQSGAGNNWAKGHYTEGAELVDQVLDVVRREAEGCDCLQGFQITHSLGGGTGAGMGTLLI
;
A
#
# COMPACT_ATOMS: atom_id res chain seq x y z
N ALA A 1 -3.44 9.66 -19.92
CA ALA A 1 -3.53 8.33 -20.54
C ALA A 1 -2.83 8.37 -21.89
N SER A 2 -1.60 7.87 -21.98
CA SER A 2 -0.94 7.64 -23.27
C SER A 2 -1.13 6.17 -23.65
N GLY A 3 -1.84 5.91 -24.76
CA GLY A 3 -1.87 4.59 -25.39
C GLY A 3 -2.92 3.58 -24.89
N ASN A 4 -4.19 3.96 -24.70
CA ASN A 4 -5.32 3.04 -24.39
C ASN A 4 -5.12 2.08 -23.19
N LYS A 5 -4.13 2.31 -22.33
CA LYS A 5 -3.88 1.51 -21.13
C LYS A 5 -4.60 2.14 -19.93
N TYR A 6 -5.52 1.39 -19.35
CA TYR A 6 -6.18 1.75 -18.08
C TYR A 6 -5.38 1.15 -16.93
N VAL A 7 -5.07 1.99 -15.94
CA VAL A 7 -4.24 1.63 -14.78
C VAL A 7 -5.06 1.83 -13.50
N PRO A 8 -5.12 0.85 -12.59
CA PRO A 8 -5.82 1.00 -11.32
C PRO A 8 -5.20 2.09 -10.45
N ARG A 9 -6.04 2.94 -9.86
CA ARG A 9 -5.66 3.87 -8.78
C ARG A 9 -5.67 3.13 -7.45
N ALA A 10 -4.70 2.23 -7.28
CA ALA A 10 -4.52 1.44 -6.07
C ALA A 10 -3.09 1.61 -5.58
N VAL A 11 -2.93 1.69 -4.25
CA VAL A 11 -1.63 1.68 -3.56
C VAL A 11 -1.56 0.37 -2.77
N LEU A 12 -0.55 -0.45 -3.07
CA LEU A 12 -0.34 -1.74 -2.43
C LEU A 12 0.78 -1.58 -1.41
N VAL A 13 0.48 -1.93 -0.17
CA VAL A 13 1.37 -1.69 0.97
C VAL A 13 1.53 -2.97 1.77
N ASP A 14 2.77 -3.31 2.11
CA ASP A 14 3.09 -4.38 3.06
C ASP A 14 4.42 -4.07 3.77
N LEU A 15 4.66 -4.62 4.95
CA LEU A 15 5.92 -4.43 5.67
C LEU A 15 6.99 -5.44 5.20
N GLU A 16 6.62 -6.39 4.35
CA GLU A 16 7.50 -7.41 3.77
C GLU A 16 7.38 -7.43 2.22
N PRO A 17 8.47 -7.74 1.50
CA PRO A 17 8.45 -7.73 0.03
C PRO A 17 7.69 -8.92 -0.59
N GLY A 18 7.55 -10.04 0.13
CA GLY A 18 7.12 -11.32 -0.44
C GLY A 18 5.73 -11.28 -1.09
N THR A 19 4.77 -10.57 -0.49
CA THR A 19 3.41 -10.44 -1.06
C THR A 19 3.41 -9.67 -2.37
N MET A 20 4.28 -8.65 -2.49
CA MET A 20 4.35 -7.79 -3.67
C MET A 20 4.92 -8.52 -4.89
N ASP A 21 5.93 -9.36 -4.67
CA ASP A 21 6.51 -10.20 -5.71
C ASP A 21 5.48 -11.21 -6.25
N ALA A 22 4.65 -11.77 -5.37
CA ALA A 22 3.56 -12.66 -5.76
C ALA A 22 2.52 -11.95 -6.65
N VAL A 23 2.13 -10.71 -6.31
CA VAL A 23 1.20 -9.92 -7.13
C VAL A 23 1.81 -9.60 -8.50
N ARG A 24 3.09 -9.21 -8.54
CA ARG A 24 3.81 -8.90 -9.79
C ARG A 24 4.00 -10.10 -10.70
N ALA A 25 4.19 -11.29 -10.13
CA ALA A 25 4.28 -12.55 -10.87
C ALA A 25 2.90 -13.09 -11.32
N GLY A 26 1.81 -12.57 -10.75
CA GLY A 26 0.45 -12.98 -11.07
C GLY A 26 -0.04 -12.54 -12.46
N PRO A 27 -1.19 -13.06 -12.91
CA PRO A 27 -1.74 -12.77 -14.24
C PRO A 27 -2.03 -11.28 -14.48
N PHE A 28 -2.22 -10.51 -13.41
CA PHE A 28 -2.48 -9.06 -13.45
C PHE A 28 -1.31 -8.21 -12.97
N GLY A 29 -0.10 -8.77 -12.82
CA GLY A 29 1.05 -8.03 -12.27
C GLY A 29 1.45 -6.78 -13.06
N GLN A 30 1.22 -6.78 -14.38
CA GLN A 30 1.53 -5.65 -15.28
C GLN A 30 0.43 -4.58 -15.35
N LEU A 31 -0.67 -4.80 -14.63
CA LEU A 31 -1.82 -3.89 -14.60
C LEU A 31 -1.55 -2.67 -13.71
N PHE A 32 -0.89 -2.89 -12.58
CA PHE A 32 -0.61 -1.86 -11.58
C PHE A 32 0.63 -1.03 -11.95
N ARG A 33 0.66 0.23 -11.54
CA ARG A 33 1.86 1.08 -11.67
C ARG A 33 2.93 0.57 -10.69
N PRO A 34 4.18 0.32 -11.13
CA PRO A 34 5.25 -0.13 -10.24
C PRO A 34 5.50 0.80 -9.04
N ASP A 35 5.35 2.11 -9.24
CA ASP A 35 5.51 3.15 -8.20
C ASP A 35 4.39 3.15 -7.14
N ASN A 36 3.37 2.33 -7.31
CA ASN A 36 2.28 2.21 -6.33
C ASN A 36 2.47 1.01 -5.38
N PHE A 37 3.57 0.28 -5.51
CA PHE A 37 3.97 -0.76 -4.57
C PHE A 37 4.93 -0.16 -3.55
N VAL A 38 4.52 -0.09 -2.29
CA VAL A 38 5.35 0.40 -1.19
C VAL A 38 5.55 -0.74 -0.21
N PHE A 39 6.79 -1.07 0.11
CA PHE A 39 7.08 -2.18 1.02
C PHE A 39 8.28 -1.97 1.91
N GLY A 40 8.19 -2.51 3.13
CA GLY A 40 9.29 -2.57 4.08
C GLY A 40 10.24 -3.75 3.85
N GLN A 41 11.25 -3.85 4.72
CA GLN A 41 12.18 -4.98 4.76
C GLN A 41 11.98 -5.87 5.99
N SER A 42 11.03 -5.51 6.87
CA SER A 42 10.85 -6.10 8.19
C SER A 42 9.37 -6.17 8.53
N GLY A 43 8.85 -7.38 8.72
CA GLY A 43 7.46 -7.58 9.04
C GLY A 43 7.07 -7.19 10.47
N ALA A 44 5.77 -6.96 10.64
CA ALA A 44 5.19 -6.75 11.97
C ALA A 44 5.11 -8.05 12.80
N GLY A 45 5.27 -9.24 12.20
CA GLY A 45 5.31 -10.52 12.93
C GLY A 45 4.06 -10.78 13.79
N ASN A 46 2.87 -10.50 13.25
CA ASN A 46 1.58 -10.58 13.97
C ASN A 46 1.49 -9.72 15.25
N ASN A 47 2.29 -8.65 15.34
CA ASN A 47 2.24 -7.70 16.44
C ASN A 47 1.71 -6.34 15.97
N TRP A 48 0.55 -5.95 16.49
CA TRP A 48 -0.08 -4.65 16.18
C TRP A 48 0.82 -3.47 16.56
N ALA A 49 1.48 -3.52 17.72
CA ALA A 49 2.33 -2.42 18.20
C ALA A 49 3.54 -2.21 17.29
N LYS A 50 4.12 -3.29 16.73
CA LYS A 50 5.18 -3.16 15.72
C LYS A 50 4.65 -2.49 14.45
N GLY A 51 3.48 -2.92 13.97
CA GLY A 51 2.86 -2.34 12.78
C GLY A 51 2.43 -0.88 12.96
N HIS A 52 2.07 -0.45 14.17
CA HIS A 52 1.56 0.90 14.42
C HIS A 52 2.63 1.89 14.90
N TYR A 53 3.53 1.47 15.80
CA TYR A 53 4.47 2.39 16.47
C TYR A 53 5.90 2.31 15.94
N THR A 54 6.31 1.21 15.29
CA THR A 54 7.71 1.05 14.87
C THR A 54 7.83 0.86 13.36
N GLU A 55 7.63 -0.35 12.85
CA GLU A 55 7.88 -0.72 11.45
C GLU A 55 6.95 0.07 10.49
N GLY A 56 5.68 0.21 10.84
CA GLY A 56 4.75 0.99 10.02
C GLY A 56 5.00 2.49 10.08
N ALA A 57 5.51 3.00 11.21
CA ALA A 57 5.85 4.42 11.34
C ALA A 57 7.05 4.80 10.47
N GLU A 58 7.98 3.88 10.19
CA GLU A 58 9.08 4.11 9.24
C GLU A 58 8.60 4.14 7.79
N LEU A 59 7.51 3.44 7.46
CA LEU A 59 7.01 3.29 6.08
C LEU A 59 5.89 4.28 5.72
N VAL A 60 5.15 4.81 6.71
CA VAL A 60 3.91 5.58 6.50
C VAL A 60 4.12 6.82 5.63
N ASP A 61 5.23 7.55 5.79
CA ASP A 61 5.49 8.77 5.02
C ASP A 61 5.60 8.47 3.52
N GLN A 62 6.26 7.36 3.15
CA GLN A 62 6.37 6.93 1.75
C GLN A 62 5.00 6.57 1.16
N VAL A 63 4.14 5.92 1.95
CA VAL A 63 2.77 5.60 1.54
C VAL A 63 1.96 6.88 1.33
N LEU A 64 2.05 7.84 2.25
CA LEU A 64 1.32 9.11 2.16
C LEU A 64 1.73 9.92 0.94
N ASP A 65 3.01 9.92 0.56
CA ASP A 65 3.47 10.60 -0.64
C ASP A 65 2.92 9.96 -1.93
N VAL A 66 2.84 8.62 -1.98
CA VAL A 66 2.22 7.92 -3.11
C VAL A 66 0.71 8.19 -3.17
N VAL A 67 0.02 8.16 -2.02
CA VAL A 67 -1.40 8.49 -1.92
C VAL A 67 -1.64 9.94 -2.38
N ARG A 68 -0.81 10.89 -1.95
CA ARG A 68 -0.88 12.29 -2.38
C ARG A 68 -0.75 12.40 -3.91
N ARG A 69 0.24 11.74 -4.51
CA ARG A 69 0.44 11.74 -5.97
C ARG A 69 -0.77 11.19 -6.72
N GLU A 70 -1.39 10.12 -6.23
CA GLU A 70 -2.59 9.54 -6.86
C GLU A 70 -3.83 10.43 -6.66
N ALA A 71 -3.95 11.11 -5.52
CA ALA A 71 -5.01 12.06 -5.21
C ALA A 71 -4.92 13.32 -6.09
N GLU A 72 -3.74 13.91 -6.26
CA GLU A 72 -3.49 15.05 -7.15
C GLU A 72 -3.79 14.74 -8.62
N GLY A 73 -3.72 13.46 -9.00
CA GLY A 73 -4.11 13.00 -10.33
C GLY A 73 -5.64 12.86 -10.54
N CYS A 74 -6.47 13.29 -9.59
CA CYS A 74 -7.93 13.27 -9.67
C CYS A 74 -8.48 14.71 -9.76
N ASP A 75 -9.49 14.94 -10.61
CA ASP A 75 -10.13 16.25 -10.71
C ASP A 75 -10.95 16.60 -9.44
N CYS A 76 -11.58 15.59 -8.83
CA CYS A 76 -12.32 15.70 -7.58
C CYS A 76 -12.33 14.35 -6.86
N LEU A 77 -11.44 14.18 -5.88
CA LEU A 77 -11.36 12.96 -5.08
C LEU A 77 -12.53 12.90 -4.08
N GLN A 78 -13.26 11.78 -4.05
CA GLN A 78 -14.41 11.58 -3.17
C GLN A 78 -14.09 10.87 -1.85
N GLY A 79 -13.02 10.07 -1.82
CA GLY A 79 -12.62 9.31 -0.65
C GLY A 79 -11.72 8.13 -0.99
N PHE A 80 -11.45 7.31 0.01
CA PHE A 80 -10.57 6.14 -0.09
C PHE A 80 -11.32 4.86 0.30
N GLN A 81 -10.95 3.76 -0.34
CA GLN A 81 -11.31 2.42 0.10
C GLN A 81 -10.07 1.76 0.68
N ILE A 82 -10.14 1.32 1.94
CA ILE A 82 -9.04 0.66 2.64
C ILE A 82 -9.43 -0.78 2.87
N THR A 83 -8.60 -1.72 2.42
CA THR A 83 -8.76 -3.15 2.67
C THR A 83 -7.57 -3.65 3.48
N HIS A 84 -7.83 -4.07 4.71
CA HIS A 84 -6.81 -4.56 5.63
C HIS A 84 -7.40 -5.62 6.57
N SER A 85 -6.55 -6.48 7.13
CA SER A 85 -6.96 -7.47 8.13
C SER A 85 -6.88 -6.88 9.54
N LEU A 86 -7.75 -7.34 10.44
CA LEU A 86 -7.72 -6.95 11.86
C LEU A 86 -6.84 -7.87 12.72
N GLY A 87 -6.57 -9.10 12.27
CA GLY A 87 -5.83 -10.09 13.05
C GLY A 87 -4.30 -10.04 12.86
N GLY A 88 -3.81 -9.46 11.77
CA GLY A 88 -2.38 -9.41 11.45
C GLY A 88 -1.69 -8.14 11.96
N GLY A 89 -0.37 -8.18 12.13
CA GLY A 89 0.41 -7.03 12.60
C GLY A 89 0.46 -5.88 11.60
N THR A 90 0.73 -6.17 10.32
CA THR A 90 0.76 -5.17 9.25
C THR A 90 -0.63 -4.61 8.98
N GLY A 91 -1.59 -5.49 8.68
CA GLY A 91 -2.96 -5.09 8.37
C GLY A 91 -3.58 -4.26 9.49
N ALA A 92 -3.52 -4.73 10.73
CA ALA A 92 -4.16 -4.03 11.84
C ALA A 92 -3.34 -2.82 12.29
N GLY A 93 -2.02 -2.97 12.47
CA GLY A 93 -1.15 -1.92 12.98
C GLY A 93 -0.99 -0.76 12.00
N MET A 94 -0.48 -1.04 10.80
CA MET A 94 -0.26 -0.02 9.79
C MET A 94 -1.57 0.53 9.22
N GLY A 95 -2.58 -0.34 9.04
CA GLY A 95 -3.89 0.10 8.58
C GLY A 95 -4.56 1.10 9.53
N THR A 96 -4.38 0.93 10.85
CA THR A 96 -4.88 1.91 11.83
C THR A 96 -4.00 3.15 11.97
N LEU A 97 -2.70 3.07 11.65
CA LEU A 97 -1.82 4.24 11.61
C LEU A 97 -2.16 5.16 10.43
N LEU A 98 -2.63 4.59 9.32
CA LEU A 98 -2.94 5.32 8.09
C LEU A 98 -4.25 6.11 8.14
N ILE A 99 -5.13 5.81 9.11
CA ILE A 99 -6.47 6.41 9.28
C ILE A 99 -6.44 7.43 10.42
#